data_AF-A0A370NN25-F1
#
_entry.id   AF-A0A370NN25-F1
#
_cell.length_a   1.000
_cell.length_b   1.000
_cell.length_c   1.000
_cell.angle_alpha   90.00
_cell.angle_beta   90.00
_cell.angle_gamma   90.00
#
_symmetry.space_group_name_H-M   'P 1'
#
loop_
_entity.id
_entity.type
_entity.pdbx_description
1 polymer ?
#
loop_
_entity_poly.entity_id
_entity_poly.type
_entity_poly.pdbx_seq_one_letter_code
_entity_poly.pdbx_strand_id
1 'polypeptide(L)'
;MAYAPTFSPVARCLPERISPELQYLEVKFAALMSYGLTVNVLQEILPLDHVLAASSIRRQVTALSRRLEADQATDGRQQGEIAAGTRLQDVPEPSPVRAVGIDGGYLRMAGHGRRQDGWFEVIVGKSMRDQEAGHTFAYVHKLEHRPADRMSNFPLGEGVQPDQPVTFLSDGGDTVRFAQLGFGDRG
;
A
#
# COMPACT_ATOMS: atom_id res chain seq x y z
N MET A 1 -6.70 26.93 -41.06
CA MET A 1 -5.65 27.35 -40.12
C MET A 1 -5.45 26.25 -39.10
N ALA A 2 -4.33 25.53 -39.13
CA ALA A 2 -4.00 24.52 -38.14
C ALA A 2 -3.29 25.20 -36.95
N TYR A 3 -3.79 24.99 -35.74
CA TYR A 3 -3.20 25.53 -34.51
C TYR A 3 -1.92 24.74 -34.20
N ALA A 4 -0.80 25.42 -34.01
CA ALA A 4 0.45 24.78 -33.62
C ALA A 4 0.32 24.26 -32.17
N PRO A 5 0.75 23.02 -31.87
CA PRO A 5 0.66 22.48 -30.52
C PRO A 5 1.54 23.28 -29.56
N THR A 6 0.97 23.67 -28.42
CA THR A 6 1.69 24.43 -27.39
C THR A 6 2.75 23.55 -26.71
N PHE A 7 4.01 23.96 -26.79
CA PHE A 7 5.15 23.26 -26.16
C PHE A 7 5.43 23.85 -24.78
N SER A 8 5.41 23.01 -23.73
CA SER A 8 5.79 23.40 -22.37
C SER A 8 6.93 22.51 -21.86
N PRO A 9 8.17 23.01 -21.79
CA PRO A 9 9.30 22.30 -21.19
C PRO A 9 9.03 21.89 -19.75
N VAL A 10 8.35 22.75 -18.99
CA VAL A 10 7.99 22.51 -17.59
C VAL A 10 7.01 21.34 -17.47
N ALA A 11 6.00 21.26 -18.35
CA ALA A 11 5.09 20.11 -18.33
C ALA A 11 5.78 18.79 -18.70
N ARG A 12 6.88 18.84 -19.47
CA ARG A 12 7.70 17.67 -19.79
C ARG A 12 8.60 17.26 -18.63
N CYS A 13 9.17 18.21 -17.89
CA CYS A 13 10.05 17.94 -16.76
C CYS A 13 9.29 17.64 -15.46
N LEU A 14 8.12 18.29 -15.27
CA LEU A 14 7.25 18.17 -14.09
C LEU A 14 5.85 17.75 -14.56
N PRO A 15 5.66 16.47 -14.94
CA PRO A 15 4.38 15.97 -15.43
C PRO A 15 3.24 16.18 -14.42
N GLU A 16 3.57 16.15 -13.13
CA GLU A 16 2.62 16.34 -12.02
C GLU A 16 2.56 17.78 -11.51
N ARG A 17 3.23 18.72 -12.19
CA ARG A 17 3.34 20.14 -11.82
C ARG A 17 3.87 20.36 -10.39
N ILE A 18 4.66 19.41 -9.88
CA ILE A 18 5.34 19.45 -8.57
C ILE A 18 6.73 18.83 -8.74
N SER A 19 7.73 19.32 -8.00
CA SER A 19 9.04 18.68 -7.99
C SER A 19 9.01 17.36 -7.21
N PRO A 20 9.76 16.32 -7.63
CA PRO A 20 9.84 15.05 -6.90
C PRO A 20 10.26 15.22 -5.44
N GLU A 21 11.15 16.18 -5.16
CA GLU A 21 11.66 16.46 -3.82
C GLU A 21 10.57 17.05 -2.92
N LEU A 22 9.75 17.97 -3.44
CA LEU A 22 8.63 18.53 -2.69
C LEU A 22 7.57 17.46 -2.44
N GLN A 23 7.22 16.66 -3.46
CA GLN A 23 6.27 15.57 -3.31
C GLN A 23 6.74 14.55 -2.26
N TYR A 24 8.04 14.21 -2.25
CA TYR A 24 8.63 13.33 -1.24
C TYR A 24 8.44 13.89 0.17
N LEU A 25 8.77 15.18 0.39
CA LEU A 25 8.61 15.81 1.69
C LEU A 25 7.13 15.90 2.13
N GLU A 26 6.25 16.29 1.22
CA GLU A 26 4.80 16.36 1.46
C GLU A 26 4.25 15.01 1.93
N VAL A 27 4.55 13.93 1.20
CA VAL A 27 4.07 12.60 1.54
C VAL A 27 4.73 12.06 2.80
N LYS A 28 6.05 12.20 2.94
CA LYS A 28 6.80 11.72 4.12
C LYS A 28 6.22 12.31 5.40
N PHE A 29 5.99 13.61 5.41
CA PHE A 29 5.41 14.28 6.56
C PHE A 29 3.94 13.94 6.75
N ALA A 30 3.15 13.89 5.69
CA ALA A 30 1.75 13.47 5.76
C ALA A 30 1.55 12.02 6.25
N ALA A 31 2.55 11.15 6.13
CA ALA A 31 2.53 9.81 6.70
C ALA A 31 2.76 9.79 8.22
N LEU A 32 3.38 10.84 8.78
CA LEU A 32 3.75 10.93 10.19
C LEU A 32 2.82 11.84 11.01
N MET A 33 2.06 12.72 10.35
CA MET A 33 1.22 13.70 11.00
C MET A 33 0.03 14.15 10.13
N SER A 34 -0.86 14.95 10.72
CA SER A 34 -2.02 15.48 10.00
C SER A 34 -1.61 16.39 8.83
N TYR A 35 -2.40 16.42 7.76
CA TYR A 35 -2.11 17.26 6.59
C TYR A 35 -2.00 18.75 6.90
N GLY A 36 -2.74 19.24 7.91
CA GLY A 36 -2.62 20.63 8.38
C GLY A 36 -1.28 20.87 9.06
N LEU A 37 -0.80 19.93 9.87
CA LEU A 37 0.52 20.04 10.49
C LEU A 37 1.64 19.91 9.45
N THR A 38 1.47 19.06 8.44
CA THR A 38 2.37 18.99 7.27
C THR A 38 2.51 20.34 6.57
N VAL A 39 1.40 21.04 6.34
CA VAL A 39 1.42 22.39 5.76
C VAL A 39 2.25 23.34 6.63
N ASN A 40 1.96 23.39 7.94
CA ASN A 40 2.64 24.30 8.85
C ASN A 40 4.16 24.05 8.86
N VAL A 41 4.59 22.79 9.01
CA VAL A 41 6.01 22.44 9.02
C VAL A 41 6.68 22.81 7.70
N LEU A 42 6.10 22.48 6.55
CA LEU A 42 6.69 22.79 5.25
C LEU A 42 6.84 24.30 5.02
N GLN A 43 5.90 25.11 5.50
CA GLN A 43 5.97 26.57 5.40
C GLN A 43 7.03 27.19 6.30
N GLU A 44 7.38 26.54 7.41
CA GLU A 44 8.47 26.98 8.28
C GLU A 44 9.85 26.69 7.69
N ILE A 45 10.00 25.57 6.96
CA ILE A 45 11.31 25.11 6.47
C ILE A 45 11.62 25.48 5.02
N LEU A 46 10.61 25.73 4.18
CA LEU A 46 10.78 26.01 2.76
C LEU A 46 10.31 27.44 2.42
N PRO A 47 11.01 28.15 1.52
CA PRO A 47 10.60 29.48 1.05
C PRO A 47 9.43 29.35 0.05
N LEU A 48 8.26 28.98 0.55
CA LEU A 48 7.06 28.82 -0.26
C LEU A 48 6.24 30.10 -0.22
N ASP A 49 6.30 30.88 -1.31
CA ASP A 49 5.51 32.12 -1.49
C ASP A 49 3.99 31.89 -1.54
N HIS A 50 3.55 30.62 -1.52
CA HIS A 50 2.15 30.22 -1.67
C HIS A 50 1.72 29.36 -0.49
N VAL A 51 0.49 29.59 0.00
CA VAL A 51 -0.08 28.78 1.07
C VAL A 51 -0.32 27.36 0.54
N LEU A 52 0.45 26.39 1.03
CA LEU A 52 0.14 24.97 0.83
C LEU A 52 -1.22 24.71 1.49
N ALA A 53 -2.16 24.14 0.74
CA ALA A 53 -3.43 23.74 1.30
C ALA A 53 -3.38 22.27 1.73
N ALA A 54 -3.98 21.93 2.88
CA ALA A 54 -4.10 20.54 3.32
C ALA A 54 -4.80 19.65 2.26
N SER A 55 -5.67 20.23 1.44
CA SER A 55 -6.32 19.56 0.30
C SER A 55 -5.32 19.18 -0.81
N SER A 56 -4.27 19.98 -1.03
CA SER A 56 -3.19 19.67 -1.96
C SER A 56 -2.33 18.52 -1.44
N ILE A 57 -1.95 18.53 -0.15
CA ILE A 57 -1.24 17.41 0.48
C ILE A 57 -2.03 16.11 0.33
N ARG A 58 -3.33 16.13 0.65
CA ARG A 58 -4.21 14.96 0.46
C ARG A 58 -4.22 14.46 -0.98
N ARG A 59 -4.29 15.38 -1.95
CA ARG A 59 -4.28 15.04 -3.38
C ARG A 59 -2.98 14.34 -3.76
N GLN A 60 -1.84 14.81 -3.27
CA GLN A 60 -0.52 14.25 -3.57
C GLN A 60 -0.33 12.87 -2.93
N VAL A 61 -0.70 12.71 -1.66
CA VAL A 61 -0.72 11.41 -1.00
C VAL A 61 -1.59 10.43 -1.78
N THR A 62 -2.80 10.84 -2.18
CA THR A 62 -3.72 9.97 -2.93
C THR A 62 -3.18 9.60 -4.31
N ALA A 63 -2.54 10.54 -5.01
CA ALA A 63 -1.93 10.29 -6.31
C ALA A 63 -0.79 9.28 -6.20
N LEU A 64 0.11 9.46 -5.22
CA LEU A 64 1.19 8.51 -4.98
C LEU A 64 0.63 7.14 -4.57
N SER A 65 -0.34 7.07 -3.66
CA SER A 65 -0.95 5.79 -3.25
C SER A 65 -1.50 5.03 -4.45
N ARG A 66 -2.23 5.70 -5.37
CA ARG A 66 -2.74 5.04 -6.58
C ARG A 66 -1.64 4.52 -7.50
N ARG A 67 -0.52 5.26 -7.60
CA ARG A 67 0.64 4.82 -8.39
C ARG A 67 1.27 3.58 -7.77
N LEU A 68 1.52 3.60 -6.45
CA LEU A 68 2.07 2.46 -5.72
C LEU A 68 1.18 1.21 -5.83
N GLU A 69 -0.13 1.36 -5.73
CA GLU A 69 -1.08 0.24 -5.91
C GLU A 69 -1.06 -0.30 -7.36
N ALA A 70 -0.91 0.57 -8.36
CA ALA A 70 -0.80 0.15 -9.76
C ALA A 70 0.53 -0.58 -10.06
N ASP A 71 1.62 -0.10 -9.47
CA ASP A 71 2.95 -0.71 -9.58
C ASP A 71 2.94 -2.09 -8.91
N GLN A 72 2.41 -2.20 -7.67
CA GLN A 72 2.25 -3.48 -6.96
C GLN A 72 1.39 -4.50 -7.73
N ALA A 73 0.30 -4.06 -8.37
CA ALA A 73 -0.53 -4.94 -9.19
C ALA A 73 0.19 -5.44 -10.45
N THR A 74 1.15 -4.67 -10.95
CA THR A 74 1.97 -5.01 -12.12
C THR A 74 3.10 -5.97 -11.73
N ASP A 75 3.73 -5.77 -10.58
CA ASP A 75 4.79 -6.63 -10.05
C ASP A 75 4.26 -8.01 -9.67
N GLY A 76 3.12 -8.09 -8.97
CA GLY A 76 2.50 -9.35 -8.58
C GLY A 76 2.10 -10.24 -9.78
N ARG A 77 1.70 -9.63 -10.91
CA ARG A 77 1.42 -10.36 -12.16
C ARG A 77 2.70 -10.95 -12.77
N GLN A 78 3.77 -10.17 -12.83
CA GLN A 78 5.06 -10.64 -13.34
C GLN A 78 5.63 -11.76 -12.48
N GLN A 79 5.54 -11.65 -11.16
CA GLN A 79 6.01 -12.70 -10.23
C GLN A 79 5.18 -13.98 -10.36
N GLY A 80 3.85 -13.89 -10.52
CA GLY A 80 3.00 -15.05 -10.80
C GLY A 80 3.34 -15.77 -12.11
N GLU A 81 3.68 -15.02 -13.17
CA GLU A 81 4.11 -15.59 -14.46
C GLU A 81 5.49 -16.28 -14.36
N ILE A 82 6.43 -15.70 -13.60
CA ILE A 82 7.76 -16.29 -13.34
C ILE A 82 7.62 -17.58 -12.52
N ALA A 83 6.77 -17.58 -11.49
CA ALA A 83 6.50 -18.77 -10.68
C ALA A 83 5.88 -19.91 -11.51
N ALA A 84 4.98 -19.60 -12.45
CA ALA A 84 4.38 -20.58 -13.36
C ALA A 84 5.37 -21.20 -14.36
N GLY A 85 6.50 -20.52 -14.65
CA GLY A 85 7.53 -20.98 -15.58
C GLY A 85 8.74 -21.67 -14.92
N THR A 86 8.82 -21.68 -13.59
CA THR A 86 10.01 -22.19 -12.88
C THR A 86 9.87 -23.71 -12.63
N ARG A 87 10.86 -24.49 -13.06
CA ARG A 87 10.95 -25.94 -12.74
C ARG A 87 11.24 -26.11 -11.24
N LEU A 88 10.53 -27.04 -10.61
CA LEU A 88 10.79 -27.48 -9.24
C LEU A 88 12.27 -27.86 -9.09
N GLN A 89 12.96 -27.24 -8.14
CA GLN A 89 14.31 -27.64 -7.75
C GLN A 89 14.21 -28.82 -6.77
N ASP A 90 15.17 -29.75 -6.80
CA ASP A 90 15.18 -30.93 -5.90
C ASP A 90 15.32 -30.56 -4.41
N VAL A 91 15.83 -29.37 -4.12
CA VAL A 91 15.90 -28.80 -2.76
C VAL A 91 15.33 -27.39 -2.80
N PRO A 92 14.20 -27.11 -2.12
CA PRO A 92 13.67 -25.75 -2.04
C PRO A 92 14.64 -24.86 -1.27
N GLU A 93 14.98 -23.70 -1.83
CA GLU A 93 15.63 -22.65 -1.04
C GLU A 93 14.70 -22.27 0.13
N PRO A 94 15.23 -21.94 1.31
CA PRO A 94 14.41 -21.52 2.44
C PRO A 94 13.64 -20.24 2.09
N SER A 95 12.35 -20.22 2.43
CA SER A 95 11.50 -19.05 2.16
C SER A 95 12.08 -17.80 2.83
N PRO A 96 12.16 -16.66 2.12
CA PRO A 96 12.61 -15.41 2.71
C PRO A 96 11.65 -14.86 3.78
N VAL A 97 10.41 -15.36 3.81
CA VAL A 97 9.36 -15.00 4.78
C VAL A 97 9.12 -16.17 5.74
N ARG A 98 9.32 -15.94 7.03
CA ARG A 98 9.10 -16.95 8.10
C ARG A 98 7.64 -17.04 8.50
N ALA A 99 6.99 -15.89 8.59
CA ALA A 99 5.60 -15.79 8.96
C ALA A 99 5.02 -14.46 8.47
N VAL A 100 3.70 -14.39 8.37
CA VAL A 100 2.95 -13.18 8.12
C VAL A 100 2.02 -12.94 9.31
N GLY A 101 2.22 -11.84 10.02
CA GLY A 101 1.30 -11.41 11.08
C GLY A 101 0.17 -10.59 10.47
N ILE A 102 -1.07 -10.80 10.93
CA ILE A 102 -2.26 -10.07 10.50
C ILE A 102 -3.00 -9.59 11.73
N ASP A 103 -3.41 -8.33 11.70
CA ASP A 103 -4.18 -7.68 12.76
C ASP A 103 -5.29 -6.79 12.17
N GLY A 104 -6.39 -6.64 12.90
CA GLY A 104 -7.56 -5.86 12.52
C GLY A 104 -7.81 -4.72 13.49
N GLY A 105 -7.98 -3.49 12.97
CA GLY A 105 -8.23 -2.30 13.78
C GLY A 105 -9.41 -1.48 13.29
N TYR A 106 -10.27 -1.02 14.20
CA TYR A 106 -11.37 -0.12 13.88
C TYR A 106 -10.93 1.34 13.94
N LEU A 107 -11.09 2.06 12.83
CA LEU A 107 -10.86 3.51 12.74
C LEU A 107 -12.18 4.27 12.73
N ARG A 108 -12.21 5.40 13.48
CA ARG A 108 -13.36 6.31 13.50
C ARG A 108 -13.15 7.46 12.53
N MET A 109 -14.12 7.67 11.65
CA MET A 109 -14.22 8.84 10.78
C MET A 109 -14.37 10.11 11.63
N ALA A 110 -13.49 11.09 11.42
CA ALA A 110 -13.57 12.39 12.07
C ALA A 110 -14.75 13.21 11.52
N GLY A 111 -15.50 13.89 12.39
CA GLY A 111 -16.57 14.82 12.00
C GLY A 111 -18.00 14.24 11.92
N HIS A 112 -18.20 12.93 12.11
CA HIS A 112 -19.55 12.34 12.21
C HIS A 112 -20.01 12.28 13.68
N GLY A 113 -21.01 13.12 14.02
CA GLY A 113 -21.57 13.23 15.37
C GLY A 113 -22.63 12.20 15.77
N ARG A 114 -23.03 11.28 14.88
CA ARG A 114 -24.00 10.21 15.19
C ARG A 114 -23.28 8.91 15.51
N ARG A 115 -23.59 8.34 16.68
CA ARG A 115 -22.86 7.28 17.39
C ARG A 115 -22.77 5.90 16.70
N GLN A 116 -23.16 5.72 15.43
CA GLN A 116 -23.35 4.38 14.87
C GLN A 116 -22.77 4.14 13.45
N ASP A 117 -22.49 5.18 12.64
CA ASP A 117 -22.07 5.01 11.22
C ASP A 117 -20.67 5.55 10.90
N GLY A 118 -19.81 5.69 11.91
CA GLY A 118 -18.50 6.33 11.76
C GLY A 118 -17.30 5.39 11.77
N TRP A 119 -17.47 4.08 11.96
CA TRP A 119 -16.36 3.16 12.14
C TRP A 119 -16.16 2.27 10.92
N PHE A 120 -14.91 2.09 10.52
CA PHE A 120 -14.53 1.12 9.50
C PHE A 120 -13.32 0.33 9.98
N GLU A 121 -13.30 -0.94 9.60
CA GLU A 121 -12.23 -1.87 9.95
C GLU A 121 -11.12 -1.82 8.90
N VAL A 122 -9.89 -1.71 9.38
CA VAL A 122 -8.68 -1.80 8.58
C VAL A 122 -7.96 -3.07 8.98
N ILE A 123 -7.66 -3.91 7.99
CA ILE A 123 -6.81 -5.07 8.16
C ILE A 123 -5.40 -4.67 7.77
N VAL A 124 -4.43 -5.01 8.60
CA VAL A 124 -3.00 -4.79 8.36
C VAL A 124 -2.29 -6.12 8.45
N GLY A 125 -1.44 -6.41 7.48
CA GLY A 125 -0.55 -7.57 7.53
C GLY A 125 0.89 -7.17 7.33
N LYS A 126 1.80 -7.90 7.99
CA LYS A 126 3.25 -7.66 7.93
C LYS A 126 4.00 -8.97 7.79
N SER A 127 4.91 -9.05 6.82
CA SER A 127 5.83 -10.18 6.71
C SER A 127 6.92 -10.11 7.79
N MET A 128 7.39 -11.27 8.23
CA MET A 128 8.54 -11.41 9.11
C MET A 128 9.62 -12.15 8.33
N ARG A 129 10.73 -11.48 8.06
CA ARG A 129 11.83 -11.98 7.22
C ARG A 129 13.09 -12.20 8.05
N ASP A 130 13.99 -13.04 7.55
CA ASP A 130 15.21 -13.42 8.27
C ASP A 130 16.29 -12.32 8.28
N GLN A 131 16.40 -11.54 7.20
CA GLN A 131 17.52 -10.59 7.02
C GLN A 131 17.08 -9.13 6.85
N GLU A 132 15.84 -8.90 6.41
CA GLU A 132 15.34 -7.58 6.05
C GLU A 132 14.11 -7.17 6.86
N ALA A 133 13.83 -5.87 6.88
CA ALA A 133 12.55 -5.39 7.39
C ALA A 133 11.42 -5.96 6.52
N GLY A 134 10.44 -6.59 7.15
CA GLY A 134 9.29 -7.10 6.44
C GLY A 134 8.42 -6.01 5.84
N HIS A 135 7.76 -6.33 4.74
CA HIS A 135 6.82 -5.45 4.08
C HIS A 135 5.46 -5.50 4.78
N THR A 136 4.69 -4.44 4.59
CA THR A 136 3.37 -4.29 5.20
C THR A 136 2.35 -4.03 4.10
N PHE A 137 1.19 -4.68 4.21
CA PHE A 137 0.01 -4.34 3.43
C PHE A 137 -1.11 -3.92 4.37
N ALA A 138 -2.02 -3.08 3.88
CA ALA A 138 -3.23 -2.74 4.61
C ALA A 138 -4.39 -2.56 3.63
N TYR A 139 -5.61 -2.85 4.07
CA TYR A 139 -6.81 -2.58 3.31
C TYR A 139 -8.02 -2.35 4.24
N VAL A 140 -9.01 -1.61 3.74
CA VAL A 140 -10.28 -1.42 4.45
C VAL A 140 -11.17 -2.63 4.13
N HIS A 141 -11.57 -3.38 5.15
CA HIS A 141 -12.28 -4.67 4.98
C HIS A 141 -13.51 -4.55 4.06
N LYS A 142 -14.31 -3.49 4.22
CA LYS A 142 -15.53 -3.26 3.44
C LYS A 142 -15.30 -2.72 2.02
N LEU A 143 -14.10 -2.23 1.70
CA LEU A 143 -13.77 -1.69 0.39
C LEU A 143 -12.91 -2.64 -0.44
N GLU A 144 -12.28 -3.64 0.20
CA GLU A 144 -11.52 -4.67 -0.50
C GLU A 144 -12.49 -5.72 -1.06
N HIS A 145 -12.51 -5.83 -2.39
CA HIS A 145 -13.40 -6.76 -3.09
C HIS A 145 -12.86 -8.18 -3.10
N ARG A 146 -11.54 -8.37 -2.93
CA ARG A 146 -10.87 -9.67 -3.00
C ARG A 146 -9.84 -9.83 -1.87
N PRO A 147 -10.28 -9.86 -0.59
CA PRO A 147 -9.36 -9.89 0.55
C PRO A 147 -8.52 -11.18 0.60
N ALA A 148 -9.11 -12.32 0.20
CA ALA A 148 -8.38 -13.59 0.11
C ALA A 148 -7.27 -13.54 -0.95
N ASP A 149 -7.53 -12.99 -2.13
CA ASP A 149 -6.53 -12.84 -3.19
C ASP A 149 -5.42 -11.87 -2.78
N ARG A 150 -5.77 -10.76 -2.12
CA ARG A 150 -4.76 -9.81 -1.59
C ARG A 150 -3.84 -10.51 -0.59
N MET A 151 -4.40 -11.39 0.25
CA MET A 151 -3.65 -12.09 1.28
C MET A 151 -2.79 -13.24 0.74
N SER A 152 -3.25 -13.96 -0.28
CA SER A 152 -2.48 -15.03 -0.94
C SER A 152 -1.42 -14.50 -1.89
N ASN A 153 -1.66 -13.35 -2.54
CA ASN A 153 -0.68 -12.71 -3.42
C ASN A 153 0.43 -11.98 -2.67
N PHE A 154 0.20 -11.58 -1.41
CA PHE A 154 1.22 -10.87 -0.64
C PHE A 154 2.50 -11.71 -0.44
N PRO A 155 2.46 -12.98 0.03
CA PRO A 155 3.65 -13.82 0.07
C PRO A 155 4.31 -14.03 -1.30
N LEU A 156 3.53 -14.20 -2.37
CA LEU A 156 4.08 -14.34 -3.73
C LEU A 156 4.87 -13.08 -4.14
N GLY A 157 4.34 -11.89 -3.84
CA GLY A 157 5.03 -10.63 -4.04
C GLY A 157 6.31 -10.48 -3.22
N GLU A 158 6.35 -11.12 -2.04
CA GLU A 158 7.52 -11.20 -1.16
C GLU A 158 8.55 -12.26 -1.59
N GLY A 159 8.36 -12.90 -2.75
CA GLY A 159 9.27 -13.93 -3.27
C GLY A 159 9.09 -15.30 -2.62
N VAL A 160 7.97 -15.55 -1.94
CA VAL A 160 7.61 -16.89 -1.48
C VAL A 160 7.09 -17.69 -2.68
N GLN A 161 7.62 -18.90 -2.86
CA GLN A 161 7.16 -19.78 -3.92
C GLN A 161 5.85 -20.51 -3.56
N PRO A 162 5.01 -20.89 -4.53
CA PRO A 162 3.71 -21.54 -4.25
C PRO A 162 3.80 -22.86 -3.48
N ASP A 163 4.93 -23.57 -3.57
CA ASP A 163 5.22 -24.83 -2.89
C ASP A 163 5.84 -24.64 -1.50
N GLN A 164 6.17 -23.40 -1.12
CA GLN A 164 6.71 -23.09 0.20
C GLN A 164 5.58 -22.82 1.20
N PRO A 165 5.58 -23.49 2.37
CA PRO A 165 4.60 -23.21 3.42
C PRO A 165 4.83 -21.82 4.03
N VAL A 166 3.75 -21.08 4.27
CA VAL A 166 3.77 -19.79 4.98
C VAL A 166 2.93 -19.89 6.24
N THR A 167 3.51 -19.49 7.37
CA THR A 167 2.78 -19.41 8.63
C THR A 167 2.08 -18.06 8.76
N PHE A 168 0.75 -18.06 8.89
CA PHE A 168 -0.02 -16.85 9.20
C PHE A 168 -0.35 -16.79 10.70
N LEU A 169 -0.06 -15.64 11.34
CA LEU A 169 -0.41 -15.37 12.73
C LEU A 169 -1.53 -14.33 12.76
N SER A 170 -2.61 -14.60 13.49
CA SER A 170 -3.73 -13.67 13.70
C SER A 170 -4.20 -13.73 15.15
N ASP A 171 -4.74 -12.62 15.63
CA ASP A 171 -5.48 -12.48 16.89
C ASP A 171 -6.78 -13.31 16.96
N GLY A 172 -7.27 -13.84 15.84
CA GLY A 172 -8.44 -14.69 15.76
C GLY A 172 -9.77 -13.95 15.60
N GLY A 173 -9.78 -12.68 15.21
CA GLY A 173 -11.00 -11.96 14.85
C GLY A 173 -11.74 -12.63 13.67
N ASP A 174 -13.08 -12.65 13.70
CA ASP A 174 -13.90 -13.39 12.71
C ASP A 174 -13.70 -12.92 11.26
N THR A 175 -13.39 -11.64 11.06
CA THR A 175 -13.04 -11.02 9.77
C THR A 175 -11.68 -11.48 9.25
N VAL A 176 -10.70 -11.63 10.14
CA VAL A 176 -9.38 -12.17 9.81
C VAL A 176 -9.47 -13.67 9.52
N ARG A 177 -10.28 -14.42 10.30
CA ARG A 177 -10.60 -15.82 10.02
C ARG A 177 -11.22 -15.98 8.63
N PHE A 178 -12.17 -15.12 8.26
CA PHE A 178 -12.79 -15.20 6.93
C PHE A 178 -11.80 -14.97 5.79
N ALA A 179 -10.83 -14.07 5.96
CA ALA A 179 -9.73 -13.90 5.01
C ALA A 179 -8.80 -15.14 4.96
N GLN A 180 -8.69 -15.90 6.05
CA GLN A 180 -7.89 -17.13 6.15
C GLN A 180 -8.60 -18.41 5.66
N LEU A 181 -9.94 -18.43 5.58
CA LEU A 181 -10.72 -19.63 5.21
C LEU A 181 -10.41 -20.18 3.80
N GLY A 182 -9.79 -19.40 2.93
CA GLY A 182 -9.31 -19.87 1.62
C GLY A 182 -8.05 -20.75 1.65
N PHE A 183 -7.38 -20.88 2.80
CA PHE A 183 -6.11 -21.61 2.95
C PHE A 183 -6.26 -23.04 3.47
N GLY A 184 -7.43 -23.44 4.00
CA GLY A 184 -7.60 -24.69 4.76
C GLY A 184 -8.10 -25.91 3.99
N ASP A 185 -8.56 -25.75 2.74
CA ASP A 185 -9.35 -26.80 2.04
C ASP A 185 -8.71 -27.26 0.71
N ARG A 186 -7.39 -27.10 0.57
CA ARG A 186 -6.61 -27.67 -0.55
C ARG A 186 -5.59 -28.70 -0.07
N GLY A 187 -6.03 -29.60 0.80
CA GLY A 187 -5.34 -30.84 1.12
C GLY A 187 -5.94 -32.01 0.37
#